data_AF-A0A1E1WMZ0-F1
#
_entry.id   AF-A0A1E1WMZ0-F1
#
_cell.length_a   1.000
_cell.length_b   1.000
_cell.length_c   1.000
_cell.angle_alpha   90.00
_cell.angle_beta   90.00
_cell.angle_gamma   90.00
#
_symmetry.space_group_name_H-M   'P 1'
#
loop_
_entity.id
_entity.type
_entity.pdbx_description
1 polymer ?
#
loop_
_entity_poly.entity_id
_entity_poly.type
_entity_poly.pdbx_seq_one_letter_code
_entity_poly.pdbx_strand_id
1 'polypeptide(L)'
;YPLVWQQPLISSIPAEIQREVLEAPLPLLAGMLTTDTSQASNHHTEEGMLIDLTHPSKVLFYQGDESTILPTPSYKTLKTSLQMETKKDRSEDQKTRNVMISEAFLRFFVDILGDFWKYFSVGEVKEGDLGKGDVVFDKESYIRSAPAKQTQYFLEWFTETAMFNHFIQNMAIIHEPTLQRQTSNTSFTSNSTSTSQTSLRQMTLVDTPLPNFYDLFNERVRCRRKNDSQKFDKSNYKNAMNKRMKLLKTKLRELVT
;
A
#
# COMPACT_ATOMS: atom_id res chain seq x y z
N TYR A 1 -4.80 3.53 -1.79
CA TYR A 1 -3.69 3.96 -0.90
C TYR A 1 -3.03 2.73 -0.27
N PRO A 2 -1.69 2.58 -0.29
CA PRO A 2 -0.68 3.51 -0.81
C PRO A 2 -0.51 3.43 -2.33
N LEU A 3 -1.19 2.52 -3.01
CA LEU A 3 -1.11 2.40 -4.46
C LEU A 3 -1.98 3.45 -5.16
N VAL A 4 -1.57 3.81 -6.37
CA VAL A 4 -2.28 4.70 -7.30
C VAL A 4 -2.73 3.87 -8.49
N TRP A 5 -4.02 3.93 -8.82
CA TRP A 5 -4.58 3.28 -10.01
C TRP A 5 -3.96 3.89 -11.27
N GLN A 6 -3.38 3.05 -12.14
CA GLN A 6 -2.64 3.50 -13.34
C GLN A 6 -3.46 3.40 -14.63
N GLN A 7 -4.62 2.77 -14.56
CA GLN A 7 -5.46 2.52 -15.72
C GLN A 7 -6.58 3.56 -15.81
N PRO A 8 -7.34 3.62 -16.91
CA PRO A 8 -8.44 4.57 -17.02
C PRO A 8 -9.45 4.44 -15.86
N LEU A 9 -9.91 5.60 -15.41
CA LEU A 9 -10.91 5.76 -14.35
C LEU A 9 -11.99 6.71 -14.86
N ILE A 10 -13.16 6.18 -15.19
CA ILE A 10 -14.28 6.94 -15.76
C ILE A 10 -15.40 7.00 -14.71
N SER A 11 -15.67 8.18 -14.17
CA SER A 11 -16.69 8.32 -13.11
C SER A 11 -18.10 7.93 -13.57
N SER A 12 -18.46 8.30 -14.80
CA SER A 12 -19.72 7.90 -15.44
C SER A 12 -19.51 7.81 -16.95
N ILE A 13 -19.75 6.65 -17.53
CA ILE A 13 -19.72 6.46 -18.98
C ILE A 13 -20.99 7.09 -19.58
N PRO A 14 -20.87 7.96 -20.60
CA PRO A 14 -22.01 8.41 -21.40
C PRO A 14 -22.68 7.25 -22.14
N ALA A 15 -24.01 7.27 -22.25
CA ALA A 15 -24.77 6.18 -22.86
C ALA A 15 -24.38 5.91 -24.33
N GLU A 16 -23.93 6.95 -25.03
CA GLU A 16 -23.57 6.91 -26.45
C GLU A 16 -22.30 6.12 -26.74
N ILE A 17 -21.39 6.01 -25.77
CA ILE A 17 -20.09 5.32 -25.92
C ILE A 17 -19.96 4.09 -25.02
N GLN A 18 -21.05 3.69 -24.38
CA GLN A 18 -21.06 2.65 -23.37
C GLN A 18 -20.54 1.32 -23.91
N ARG A 19 -20.94 0.93 -25.12
CA ARG A 19 -20.53 -0.34 -25.72
C ARG A 19 -19.03 -0.35 -26.02
N GLU A 20 -18.54 0.68 -26.67
CA GLU A 20 -17.14 0.80 -27.07
C GLU A 20 -16.21 0.78 -25.85
N VAL A 21 -16.63 1.41 -24.75
CA VAL A 21 -15.88 1.42 -23.50
C VAL A 21 -15.88 0.05 -22.81
N LEU A 22 -17.00 -0.68 -22.85
CA LEU A 22 -17.10 -2.02 -22.26
C LEU A 22 -16.37 -3.10 -23.07
N GLU A 23 -16.17 -2.88 -24.37
CA GLU A 23 -15.41 -3.77 -25.26
C GLU A 23 -13.90 -3.45 -25.32
N ALA A 24 -13.44 -2.47 -24.53
CA ALA A 24 -12.04 -2.07 -24.54
C ALA A 24 -11.12 -3.22 -24.05
N PRO A 25 -10.02 -3.54 -24.77
CA PRO A 25 -9.13 -4.67 -24.44
C PRO A 25 -8.14 -4.34 -23.31
N LEU A 26 -8.49 -3.42 -22.41
CA LEU A 26 -7.62 -2.93 -21.35
C LEU A 26 -8.37 -2.85 -20.01
N PRO A 27 -7.68 -3.00 -18.87
CA PRO A 27 -8.34 -2.90 -17.57
C PRO A 27 -8.91 -1.50 -17.35
N LEU A 28 -10.17 -1.39 -16.94
CA LEU A 28 -10.85 -0.11 -16.73
C LEU A 28 -11.62 -0.16 -15.41
N LEU A 29 -11.64 0.95 -14.68
CA LEU A 29 -12.63 1.17 -13.63
C LEU A 29 -13.62 2.24 -14.09
N ALA A 30 -14.89 1.89 -14.22
CA ALA A 30 -15.90 2.83 -14.67
C ALA A 30 -17.21 2.75 -13.90
N GLY A 31 -17.85 3.90 -13.71
CA GLY A 31 -19.24 4.01 -13.28
C GLY A 31 -20.16 4.14 -14.48
N MET A 32 -21.40 3.68 -14.33
CA MET A 32 -22.40 3.71 -15.38
C MET A 32 -23.77 3.94 -14.75
N LEU A 33 -24.57 4.82 -15.35
CA LEU A 33 -25.95 5.02 -14.93
C LEU A 33 -26.82 3.92 -15.57
N THR A 34 -27.77 3.38 -14.81
CA THR A 34 -28.71 2.39 -15.32
C THR A 34 -29.68 3.07 -16.28
N THR A 35 -29.52 2.86 -17.59
CA THR A 35 -30.40 3.45 -18.61
C THR A 35 -31.55 2.56 -19.03
N ASP A 36 -31.42 1.23 -18.94
CA ASP A 36 -32.52 0.24 -18.96
C ASP A 36 -31.97 -1.14 -18.59
N THR A 37 -32.59 -1.82 -17.62
CA THR A 37 -32.11 -3.07 -17.02
C THR A 37 -32.07 -4.27 -17.98
N SER A 38 -32.74 -4.18 -19.13
CA SER A 38 -32.78 -5.23 -20.15
C SER A 38 -31.51 -5.29 -21.03
N GLN A 39 -30.76 -4.19 -21.13
CA GLN A 39 -29.56 -4.14 -21.98
C GLN A 39 -28.27 -4.50 -21.23
N ALA A 40 -28.25 -4.31 -19.91
CA ALA A 40 -27.12 -4.69 -19.05
C ALA A 40 -26.97 -6.22 -18.89
N SER A 41 -28.07 -6.98 -18.98
CA SER A 41 -28.04 -8.45 -18.92
C SER A 41 -27.60 -9.13 -20.22
N ASN A 42 -27.68 -8.41 -21.35
CA ASN A 42 -27.36 -8.95 -22.68
C ASN A 42 -25.90 -8.70 -23.09
N HIS A 43 -25.16 -7.89 -22.33
CA HIS A 43 -23.73 -7.73 -22.56
C HIS A 43 -23.00 -8.78 -21.72
N HIS A 44 -22.64 -9.88 -22.36
CA HIS A 44 -21.67 -10.83 -21.84
C HIS A 44 -20.28 -10.20 -21.98
N THR A 45 -19.88 -9.35 -21.03
CA THR A 45 -18.46 -9.02 -20.90
C THR A 45 -17.72 -10.33 -20.65
N GLU A 46 -16.74 -10.69 -21.48
CA GLU A 46 -16.06 -11.98 -21.38
C GLU A 46 -15.19 -12.07 -20.11
N GLU A 47 -14.67 -10.92 -19.63
CA GLU A 47 -13.79 -10.83 -18.47
C GLU A 47 -14.05 -9.55 -17.67
N GLY A 48 -14.23 -9.65 -16.35
CA GLY A 48 -14.41 -8.47 -15.48
C GLY A 48 -15.39 -8.65 -14.33
N MET A 49 -15.85 -7.53 -13.76
CA MET A 49 -16.80 -7.50 -12.65
C MET A 49 -17.78 -6.34 -12.79
N LEU A 50 -19.08 -6.63 -12.67
CA LEU A 50 -20.17 -5.64 -12.70
C LEU A 50 -20.95 -5.69 -11.38
N ILE A 51 -21.02 -4.56 -10.69
CA ILE A 51 -21.68 -4.43 -9.38
C ILE A 51 -22.83 -3.43 -9.49
N ASP A 52 -24.03 -3.85 -9.10
CA ASP A 52 -25.17 -2.96 -8.94
C ASP A 52 -25.10 -2.28 -7.57
N LEU A 53 -24.87 -0.97 -7.57
CA LEU A 53 -24.80 -0.17 -6.35
C LEU A 53 -26.18 0.25 -5.81
N THR A 54 -27.26 0.09 -6.60
CA THR A 54 -28.63 0.42 -6.17
C THR A 54 -29.22 -0.63 -5.23
N HIS A 55 -28.84 -1.89 -5.42
CA HIS A 55 -29.24 -3.00 -4.56
C HIS A 55 -28.03 -3.48 -3.75
N PRO A 56 -28.05 -3.38 -2.41
CA PRO A 56 -26.90 -3.78 -1.61
C PRO A 56 -26.56 -5.25 -1.86
N SER A 57 -25.30 -5.51 -2.22
CA SER A 57 -24.69 -6.85 -2.39
C SER A 57 -25.05 -7.61 -3.68
N LYS A 58 -25.59 -6.94 -4.71
CA LYS A 58 -25.84 -7.60 -6.00
C LYS A 58 -24.66 -7.43 -6.94
N VAL A 59 -23.78 -8.42 -6.97
CA VAL A 59 -22.81 -8.58 -8.06
C VAL A 59 -23.55 -9.22 -9.23
N LEU A 60 -23.57 -8.54 -10.38
CA LEU A 60 -24.26 -9.01 -11.58
C LEU A 60 -23.39 -9.99 -12.38
N PHE A 61 -22.09 -9.72 -12.42
CA PHE A 61 -21.10 -10.49 -13.15
C PHE A 61 -19.74 -10.40 -12.45
N TYR A 62 -18.98 -11.49 -12.41
CA TYR A 62 -17.65 -11.60 -11.83
C TYR A 62 -16.95 -12.89 -12.31
N GLN A 63 -15.63 -12.99 -12.16
CA GLN A 63 -14.81 -14.07 -12.72
C GLN A 63 -14.88 -15.36 -11.89
N GLY A 64 -15.07 -15.24 -10.58
CA GLY A 64 -15.28 -16.37 -9.66
C GLY A 64 -14.07 -16.78 -8.82
N ASP A 65 -12.90 -16.19 -9.08
CA ASP A 65 -11.66 -16.46 -8.37
C ASP A 65 -11.36 -15.46 -7.24
N GLU A 66 -12.23 -14.46 -7.02
CA GLU A 66 -12.00 -13.32 -6.13
C GLU A 66 -11.80 -13.74 -4.67
N SER A 67 -12.36 -14.88 -4.28
CA SER A 67 -12.18 -15.46 -2.95
C SER A 67 -10.76 -16.00 -2.69
N THR A 68 -9.96 -16.17 -3.74
CA THR A 68 -8.63 -16.78 -3.70
C THR A 68 -7.48 -15.79 -3.98
N ILE A 69 -7.80 -14.57 -4.44
CA ILE A 69 -6.81 -13.54 -4.78
C ILE A 69 -5.93 -13.20 -3.56
N LEU A 70 -6.55 -12.98 -2.40
CA LEU A 70 -5.83 -12.54 -1.20
C LEU A 70 -5.35 -13.73 -0.35
N PRO A 71 -4.15 -13.64 0.27
CA PRO A 71 -3.72 -14.65 1.23
C PRO A 71 -4.72 -14.80 2.38
N THR A 72 -5.09 -16.04 2.71
CA THR A 72 -6.17 -16.34 3.68
C THR A 72 -6.04 -15.58 5.01
N PRO A 73 -4.85 -15.49 5.65
CA PRO A 73 -4.71 -14.75 6.90
C PRO A 73 -5.00 -13.27 6.74
N SER A 74 -4.48 -12.65 5.67
CA SER A 74 -4.68 -11.24 5.36
C SER A 74 -6.15 -10.94 5.06
N TYR A 75 -6.82 -11.80 4.28
CA TYR A 75 -8.25 -11.70 4.00
C TYR A 75 -9.09 -11.74 5.28
N LYS A 76 -8.88 -12.75 6.14
CA LYS A 76 -9.65 -12.91 7.39
C LYS A 76 -9.51 -11.68 8.29
N THR A 77 -8.28 -11.20 8.42
CA THR A 77 -7.95 -10.05 9.25
C THR A 77 -8.55 -8.76 8.68
N LEU A 78 -8.49 -8.53 7.37
CA LEU A 78 -9.12 -7.39 6.71
C LEU A 78 -10.65 -7.45 6.83
N LYS A 79 -11.26 -8.59 6.53
CA LYS A 79 -12.72 -8.82 6.64
C LYS A 79 -13.22 -8.55 8.05
N THR A 80 -12.51 -9.05 9.06
CA THR A 80 -12.88 -8.81 10.47
C THR A 80 -12.83 -7.33 10.80
N SER A 81 -11.76 -6.61 10.42
CA SER A 81 -11.67 -5.17 10.63
C SER A 81 -12.82 -4.40 9.97
N LEU A 82 -13.16 -4.72 8.73
CA LEU A 82 -14.27 -4.06 8.02
C LEU A 82 -15.65 -4.38 8.61
N GLN A 83 -15.87 -5.63 9.06
CA GLN A 83 -17.11 -6.03 9.69
C GLN A 83 -17.35 -5.37 11.05
N MET A 84 -16.29 -5.11 11.82
CA MET A 84 -16.42 -4.38 13.08
C MET A 84 -16.93 -2.95 12.87
N GLU A 85 -16.51 -2.27 11.79
CA GLU A 85 -16.98 -0.92 11.48
C GLU A 85 -18.39 -0.89 10.88
N THR A 86 -18.84 -1.99 10.26
CA THR A 86 -20.18 -2.09 9.67
C THR A 86 -21.26 -2.38 10.71
N LYS A 87 -20.89 -3.04 11.82
CA LYS A 87 -21.81 -3.46 12.89
C LYS A 87 -22.04 -2.42 13.99
N LYS A 88 -21.26 -1.34 14.03
CA LYS A 88 -21.46 -0.27 15.00
C LYS A 88 -22.66 0.59 14.57
N ASP A 89 -23.71 0.54 15.40
CA ASP A 89 -24.95 1.27 15.21
C ASP A 89 -24.69 2.79 15.18
N ARG A 90 -24.96 3.39 14.02
CA ARG A 90 -25.40 4.78 13.66
C ARG A 90 -25.04 6.02 14.50
N SER A 91 -24.24 5.96 15.56
CA SER A 91 -23.84 7.13 16.37
C SER A 91 -22.40 7.59 16.13
N GLU A 92 -21.56 6.78 15.48
CA GLU A 92 -20.23 7.24 15.05
C GLU A 92 -20.35 8.12 13.80
N ASP A 93 -19.68 9.28 13.85
CA ASP A 93 -19.53 10.20 12.71
C ASP A 93 -19.02 9.41 11.48
N GLN A 94 -19.68 9.59 10.34
CA GLN A 94 -19.28 9.00 9.05
C GLN A 94 -17.79 9.19 8.76
N LYS A 95 -17.20 10.30 9.21
CA LYS A 95 -15.77 10.57 9.12
C LYS A 95 -14.93 9.53 9.86
N THR A 96 -15.29 9.20 11.10
CA THR A 96 -14.60 8.18 11.92
C THR A 96 -14.64 6.83 11.22
N ARG A 97 -15.82 6.43 10.71
CA ARG A 97 -15.96 5.18 9.95
C ARG A 97 -15.07 5.14 8.72
N ASN A 98 -15.02 6.23 7.93
CA ASN A 98 -14.17 6.31 6.74
C ASN A 98 -12.68 6.20 7.10
N VAL A 99 -12.27 6.81 8.22
CA VAL A 99 -10.89 6.69 8.74
C VAL A 99 -10.59 5.25 9.14
N MET A 100 -11.50 4.57 9.85
CA MET A 100 -11.31 3.17 10.28
C MET A 100 -11.25 2.20 9.10
N ILE A 101 -12.09 2.38 8.08
CA ILE A 101 -12.04 1.60 6.83
C ILE A 101 -10.69 1.83 6.14
N SER A 102 -10.28 3.09 6.00
CA SER A 102 -8.99 3.43 5.37
C SER A 102 -7.81 2.83 6.13
N GLU A 103 -7.87 2.85 7.46
CA GLU A 103 -6.87 2.25 8.35
C GLU A 103 -6.79 0.72 8.19
N ALA A 104 -7.93 0.04 8.03
CA ALA A 104 -7.96 -1.41 7.80
C ALA A 104 -7.22 -1.79 6.50
N PHE A 105 -7.46 -1.06 5.42
CA PHE A 105 -6.75 -1.25 4.14
C PHE A 105 -5.27 -0.85 4.25
N LEU A 106 -4.96 0.27 4.92
CA LEU A 106 -3.57 0.68 5.13
C LEU A 106 -2.78 -0.38 5.89
N ARG A 107 -3.36 -0.94 6.95
CA ARG A 107 -2.73 -2.01 7.73
C ARG A 107 -2.46 -3.24 6.87
N PHE A 108 -3.41 -3.65 6.02
CA PHE A 108 -3.20 -4.73 5.05
C PHE A 108 -1.96 -4.47 4.18
N PHE A 109 -1.84 -3.27 3.60
CA PHE A 109 -0.68 -2.94 2.76
C PHE A 109 0.61 -2.82 3.56
N VAL A 110 0.58 -2.31 4.80
CA VAL A 110 1.78 -2.29 5.68
C VAL A 110 2.24 -3.70 6.04
N ASP A 111 1.32 -4.66 6.16
CA ASP A 111 1.64 -6.06 6.42
C ASP A 111 2.36 -6.69 5.21
N ILE A 112 1.82 -6.49 4.00
CA ILE A 112 2.34 -7.02 2.73
C ILE A 112 3.62 -6.31 2.26
N LEU A 113 3.58 -4.98 2.21
CA LEU A 113 4.61 -4.09 1.70
C LEU A 113 5.48 -3.52 2.82
N GLY A 114 5.56 -4.13 4.01
CA GLY A 114 6.33 -3.55 5.12
C GLY A 114 7.85 -3.61 4.93
N ASP A 115 8.32 -4.60 4.18
CA ASP A 115 9.73 -4.97 4.06
C ASP A 115 10.33 -4.75 2.67
N PHE A 116 9.54 -4.28 1.70
CA PHE A 116 9.96 -4.03 0.31
C PHE A 116 11.30 -3.26 0.21
N TRP A 117 11.48 -2.24 1.04
CA TRP A 117 12.66 -1.37 1.05
C TRP A 117 14.00 -2.10 1.22
N LYS A 118 13.99 -3.32 1.80
CA LYS A 118 15.19 -4.15 1.99
C LYS A 118 15.74 -4.72 0.68
N TYR A 119 14.91 -4.73 -0.36
CA TYR A 119 15.22 -5.30 -1.67
C TYR A 119 15.63 -4.24 -2.68
N PHE A 120 15.90 -3.01 -2.24
CA PHE A 120 16.57 -2.03 -3.07
C PHE A 120 18.08 -2.14 -2.96
N SER A 121 18.76 -1.97 -4.09
CA SER A 121 20.21 -1.88 -4.19
C SER A 121 20.60 -0.73 -5.12
N VAL A 122 21.84 -0.25 -4.97
CA VAL A 122 22.41 0.73 -5.91
C VAL A 122 22.85 -0.01 -7.17
N GLY A 123 22.36 0.43 -8.33
CA GLY A 123 22.67 -0.17 -9.61
C GLY A 123 21.93 0.53 -10.75
N GLU A 124 22.42 0.37 -11.97
CA GLU A 124 21.75 0.85 -13.17
C GLU A 124 20.51 -0.01 -13.45
N VAL A 125 19.34 0.64 -13.60
CA VAL A 125 18.08 -0.02 -13.95
C VAL A 125 18.11 -0.38 -15.44
N LYS A 126 18.05 -1.68 -15.76
CA LYS A 126 18.01 -2.15 -17.15
C LYS A 126 16.57 -2.25 -17.66
N GLU A 127 16.42 -2.46 -18.96
CA GLU A 127 15.12 -2.72 -19.57
C GLU A 127 14.49 -3.97 -18.94
N GLY A 128 13.27 -3.81 -18.41
CA GLY A 128 12.54 -4.87 -17.70
C GLY A 128 12.80 -4.94 -16.19
N ASP A 129 13.80 -4.23 -15.65
CA ASP A 129 14.02 -4.15 -14.21
C ASP A 129 12.99 -3.22 -13.54
N LEU A 130 12.69 -3.50 -12.28
CA LEU A 130 11.93 -2.59 -11.43
C LEU A 130 12.89 -1.64 -10.71
N GLY A 131 12.59 -0.34 -10.74
CA GLY A 131 13.44 0.66 -10.12
C GLY A 131 13.33 2.00 -10.81
N LYS A 132 14.14 2.97 -10.38
CA LYS A 132 14.27 4.26 -11.06
C LYS A 132 15.60 4.92 -10.68
N GLY A 133 16.23 5.55 -11.67
CA GLY A 133 17.55 6.15 -11.47
C GLY A 133 18.61 5.06 -11.24
N ASP A 134 19.47 5.27 -10.24
CA ASP A 134 20.52 4.31 -9.87
C ASP A 134 20.09 3.36 -8.75
N VAL A 135 18.79 3.07 -8.67
CA VAL A 135 18.19 2.20 -7.66
C VAL A 135 17.36 1.10 -8.33
N VAL A 136 17.79 -0.13 -8.13
CA VAL A 136 17.16 -1.36 -8.65
C VAL A 136 16.43 -2.07 -7.50
N PHE A 137 15.29 -2.68 -7.82
CA PHE A 137 14.48 -3.47 -6.90
C PHE A 137 14.56 -4.96 -7.26
N ASP A 138 15.06 -5.78 -6.33
CA ASP A 138 15.10 -7.23 -6.46
C ASP A 138 13.73 -7.85 -6.17
N LYS A 139 12.88 -7.86 -7.21
CA LYS A 139 11.52 -8.42 -7.19
C LYS A 139 11.50 -9.87 -6.70
N GLU A 140 12.40 -10.71 -7.21
CA GLU A 140 12.41 -12.14 -6.93
C GLU A 140 12.80 -12.46 -5.49
N SER A 141 13.76 -11.73 -4.93
CA SER A 141 14.10 -11.86 -3.51
C SER A 141 12.99 -11.31 -2.62
N TYR A 142 12.30 -10.24 -3.03
CA TYR A 142 11.14 -9.73 -2.31
C TYR A 142 10.02 -10.77 -2.22
N ILE A 143 9.62 -11.39 -3.34
CA ILE A 143 8.60 -12.45 -3.38
C ILE A 143 8.99 -13.60 -2.46
N ARG A 144 10.22 -14.12 -2.62
CA ARG A 144 10.73 -15.28 -1.85
C ARG A 144 10.86 -15.01 -0.35
N SER A 145 10.98 -13.75 0.04
CA SER A 145 11.09 -13.39 1.46
C SER A 145 9.80 -13.58 2.25
N ALA A 146 8.65 -13.67 1.58
CA ALA A 146 7.39 -13.90 2.26
C ALA A 146 7.38 -15.31 2.87
N PRO A 147 7.10 -15.45 4.19
CA PRO A 147 7.23 -16.74 4.88
C PRO A 147 6.13 -17.74 4.51
N ALA A 148 4.96 -17.25 4.07
CA ALA A 148 3.82 -18.09 3.72
C ALA A 148 3.70 -18.25 2.21
N LYS A 149 3.56 -19.50 1.74
CA LYS A 149 3.44 -19.83 0.31
C LYS A 149 2.26 -19.12 -0.38
N GLN A 150 1.12 -18.99 0.30
CA GLN A 150 -0.02 -18.20 -0.22
C GLN A 150 0.32 -16.72 -0.44
N THR A 151 1.17 -16.15 0.41
CA THR A 151 1.64 -14.77 0.24
C THR A 151 2.63 -14.66 -0.91
N GLN A 152 3.50 -15.66 -1.11
CA GLN A 152 4.37 -15.72 -2.29
C GLN A 152 3.55 -15.73 -3.58
N TYR A 153 2.56 -16.62 -3.70
CA TYR A 153 1.67 -16.67 -4.86
C TYR A 153 0.94 -15.34 -5.10
N PHE A 154 0.43 -14.71 -4.05
CA PHE A 154 -0.15 -13.38 -4.19
C PHE A 154 0.86 -12.35 -4.72
N LEU A 155 2.09 -12.34 -4.19
CA LEU A 155 3.14 -11.42 -4.62
C LEU A 155 3.60 -11.68 -6.06
N GLU A 156 3.65 -12.93 -6.52
CA GLU A 156 3.96 -13.27 -7.91
C GLU A 156 3.03 -12.53 -8.87
N TRP A 157 1.71 -12.55 -8.65
CA TRP A 157 0.76 -11.81 -9.48
C TRP A 157 0.75 -10.30 -9.20
N PHE A 158 0.77 -9.93 -7.92
CA PHE A 158 0.62 -8.54 -7.51
C PHE A 158 1.80 -7.66 -7.95
N THR A 159 3.01 -8.22 -7.98
CA THR A 159 4.22 -7.48 -8.40
C THR A 159 4.29 -7.23 -9.91
N GLU A 160 3.50 -7.93 -10.72
CA GLU A 160 3.36 -7.65 -12.15
C GLU A 160 2.39 -6.50 -12.45
N THR A 161 1.64 -6.03 -11.43
CA THR A 161 0.64 -4.99 -11.66
C THR A 161 1.29 -3.62 -11.90
N ALA A 162 0.69 -2.83 -12.79
CA ALA A 162 1.11 -1.44 -13.03
C ALA A 162 1.12 -0.60 -11.75
N MET A 163 0.17 -0.85 -10.84
CA MET A 163 0.10 -0.17 -9.54
C MET A 163 1.33 -0.44 -8.66
N PHE A 164 1.80 -1.70 -8.62
CA PHE A 164 2.99 -2.06 -7.86
C PHE A 164 4.26 -1.47 -8.50
N ASN A 165 4.37 -1.55 -9.83
CA ASN A 165 5.52 -0.99 -10.55
C ASN A 165 5.64 0.52 -10.31
N HIS A 166 4.53 1.25 -10.43
CA HIS A 166 4.47 2.68 -10.12
C HIS A 166 4.86 2.98 -8.67
N PHE A 167 4.37 2.17 -7.71
CA PHE A 167 4.76 2.29 -6.31
C PHE A 167 6.28 2.11 -6.12
N ILE A 168 6.89 1.06 -6.70
CA ILE A 168 8.33 0.80 -6.58
C ILE A 168 9.17 1.90 -7.21
N GLN A 169 8.78 2.43 -8.37
CA GLN A 169 9.47 3.56 -9.00
C GLN A 169 9.52 4.79 -8.08
N ASN A 170 8.39 5.14 -7.47
CA ASN A 170 8.33 6.27 -6.53
C ASN A 170 9.11 6.00 -5.24
N MET A 171 9.07 4.78 -4.74
CA MET A 171 9.87 4.41 -3.58
C MET A 171 11.36 4.41 -3.86
N ALA A 172 11.80 4.02 -5.06
CA ALA A 172 13.19 4.08 -5.48
C ALA A 172 13.72 5.52 -5.39
N ILE A 173 12.96 6.51 -5.88
CA ILE A 173 13.27 7.95 -5.72
C ILE A 173 13.40 8.32 -4.24
N ILE A 174 12.47 7.90 -3.39
CA ILE A 174 12.48 8.24 -1.96
C ILE A 174 13.71 7.65 -1.24
N HIS A 175 14.12 6.43 -1.62
CA HIS A 175 15.18 5.70 -0.94
C HIS A 175 16.59 5.93 -1.52
N GLU A 176 16.70 6.45 -2.75
CA GLU A 176 17.96 6.75 -3.43
C GLU A 176 19.00 7.48 -2.57
N PRO A 177 18.68 8.59 -1.87
CA PRO A 177 19.69 9.34 -1.11
C PRO A 177 20.23 8.56 0.09
N THR A 178 19.41 7.65 0.64
CA THR A 178 19.81 6.81 1.76
C THR A 178 20.75 5.70 1.31
N LEU A 179 20.50 5.13 0.13
CA LEU A 179 21.28 4.04 -0.44
C LEU A 179 22.65 4.52 -0.94
N GLN A 180 22.70 5.66 -1.63
CA GLN A 180 23.97 6.25 -2.11
C GLN A 180 24.92 6.65 -0.97
N ARG A 181 24.38 7.09 0.18
CA ARG A 181 25.21 7.43 1.35
C ARG A 181 25.85 6.19 2.01
N GLN A 182 25.21 5.03 1.90
CA GLN A 182 25.74 3.79 2.46
C GLN A 182 26.90 3.25 1.62
N THR A 183 26.84 3.40 0.29
CA THR A 183 27.92 2.97 -0.62
C THR A 183 29.14 3.89 -0.54
N SER A 184 28.96 5.21 -0.34
CA SER A 184 30.08 6.14 -0.17
C SER A 184 30.84 5.95 1.14
N ASN A 185 30.16 5.53 2.22
CA ASN A 185 30.80 5.32 3.53
C ASN A 185 31.57 3.99 3.62
N THR A 186 31.33 3.05 2.72
CA THR A 186 32.02 1.75 2.67
C THR A 186 33.23 1.73 1.72
N SER A 187 33.42 2.78 0.92
CA SER A 187 34.53 2.92 -0.01
C SER A 187 35.59 3.90 0.53
N PHE A 188 36.38 3.46 1.51
CA PHE A 188 37.65 4.11 1.84
C PHE A 188 38.76 3.61 0.91
N THR A 189 39.50 4.57 0.34
CA THR A 189 40.69 4.47 -0.54
C THR A 189 40.44 4.35 -2.05
N SER A 190 40.33 5.49 -2.72
CA SER A 190 41.32 5.96 -3.72
C SER A 190 40.92 7.33 -4.27
N ASN A 191 41.87 8.27 -4.23
CA ASN A 191 41.72 9.60 -4.79
C ASN A 191 41.54 9.52 -6.31
N SER A 192 40.38 9.94 -6.80
CA SER A 192 40.26 10.47 -8.15
C SER A 192 39.27 11.63 -8.15
N THR A 193 39.80 12.81 -8.46
CA THR A 193 39.07 14.03 -8.69
C THR A 193 38.16 13.83 -9.89
N SER A 194 36.87 13.59 -9.65
CA SER A 194 35.83 13.71 -10.66
C SER A 194 34.79 14.72 -10.19
N THR A 195 34.88 15.86 -10.86
CA THR A 195 33.94 16.97 -10.99
C THR A 195 32.52 16.67 -10.48
N SER A 196 32.15 17.37 -9.42
CA SER A 196 30.79 17.48 -8.91
C SER A 196 29.87 18.11 -9.96
N GLN A 197 29.24 17.28 -10.79
CA GLN A 197 28.03 17.61 -11.52
C GLN A 197 26.96 16.58 -11.19
N THR A 198 26.62 16.48 -9.89
CA THR A 198 25.33 15.94 -9.47
C THR A 198 24.29 16.96 -9.92
N SER A 199 23.87 16.86 -11.18
CA SER A 199 22.72 17.58 -11.71
C SER A 199 21.58 17.47 -10.70
N LEU A 200 20.98 18.60 -10.33
CA LEU A 200 19.75 18.67 -9.56
C LEU A 200 18.63 17.98 -10.37
N ARG A 201 18.65 16.65 -10.48
CA ARG A 201 17.47 15.88 -10.84
C ARG A 201 16.49 16.13 -9.71
N GLN A 202 15.55 17.03 -9.96
CA GLN A 202 14.44 17.30 -9.07
C GLN A 202 13.81 15.94 -8.76
N MET A 203 13.91 15.48 -7.51
CA MET A 203 13.38 14.19 -7.05
C MET A 203 11.86 14.28 -6.97
N THR A 204 11.21 14.46 -8.11
CA THR A 204 9.77 14.54 -8.23
C THR A 204 9.23 13.13 -8.37
N LEU A 205 8.33 12.78 -7.45
CA LEU A 205 7.54 11.57 -7.58
C LEU A 205 6.74 11.61 -8.89
N VAL A 206 6.61 10.46 -9.53
CA VAL A 206 5.84 10.25 -10.76
C VAL A 206 4.37 10.16 -10.39
N ASP A 207 3.52 10.93 -11.08
CA ASP A 207 2.05 10.83 -11.10
C ASP A 207 1.37 10.56 -9.74
N THR A 208 1.90 11.15 -8.66
CA THR A 208 1.27 11.07 -7.35
C THR A 208 0.11 12.07 -7.24
N PRO A 209 -1.06 11.67 -6.71
CA PRO A 209 -2.24 12.53 -6.69
C PRO A 209 -2.13 13.71 -5.72
N LEU A 210 -1.26 13.62 -4.72
CA LEU A 210 -1.06 14.66 -3.71
C LEU A 210 0.44 14.81 -3.39
N PRO A 211 0.89 16.02 -3.00
CA PRO A 211 2.17 16.18 -2.32
C PRO A 211 2.20 15.29 -1.07
N ASN A 212 3.34 14.69 -0.75
CA ASN A 212 3.52 13.84 0.44
C ASN A 212 2.61 12.61 0.51
N PHE A 213 2.11 12.14 -0.65
CA PHE A 213 1.18 11.02 -0.72
C PHE A 213 1.63 9.82 0.14
N TYR A 214 2.90 9.42 0.08
CA TYR A 214 3.40 8.24 0.79
C TYR A 214 3.74 8.43 2.28
N ASP A 215 3.63 9.64 2.84
CA ASP A 215 4.13 9.93 4.19
C ASP A 215 3.48 9.06 5.27
N LEU A 216 2.16 8.96 5.23
CA LEU A 216 1.39 8.16 6.20
C LEU A 216 1.79 6.68 6.11
N PHE A 217 1.89 6.12 4.91
CA PHE A 217 2.34 4.74 4.71
C PHE A 217 3.77 4.54 5.24
N ASN A 218 4.70 5.42 4.88
CA ASN A 218 6.09 5.36 5.33
C ASN A 218 6.23 5.50 6.84
N GLU A 219 5.40 6.33 7.47
CA GLU A 219 5.31 6.46 8.92
C GLU A 219 4.86 5.13 9.55
N ARG A 220 3.79 4.51 9.03
CA ARG A 220 3.29 3.24 9.57
C ARG A 220 4.28 2.10 9.42
N VAL A 221 4.96 2.00 8.27
CA VAL A 221 6.04 1.03 8.07
C VAL A 221 7.16 1.24 9.10
N ARG A 222 7.60 2.49 9.33
CA ARG A 222 8.61 2.81 10.35
C ARG A 222 8.15 2.45 11.78
N CYS A 223 6.90 2.72 12.12
CA CYS A 223 6.33 2.40 13.44
C CYS A 223 6.25 0.87 13.67
N ARG A 224 5.87 0.10 12.65
CA ARG A 224 5.90 -1.38 12.70
C ARG A 224 7.30 -1.88 13.03
N ARG A 225 8.34 -1.37 12.36
CA ARG A 225 9.75 -1.74 12.63
C ARG A 225 10.18 -1.44 14.06
N LYS A 226 9.81 -0.27 14.60
CA LYS A 226 10.11 0.10 15.99
C LYS A 226 9.46 -0.88 16.97
N ASN A 227 8.22 -1.27 16.73
CA ASN A 227 7.50 -2.21 17.60
C ASN A 227 8.09 -3.62 17.55
N ASP A 228 8.52 -4.10 16.38
CA ASP A 228 9.21 -5.39 16.27
C ASP A 228 10.60 -5.36 16.93
N SER A 229 11.28 -4.21 16.88
CA SER A 229 12.54 -3.99 17.61
C SER A 229 12.33 -3.90 19.14
N GLN A 230 11.20 -3.32 19.59
CA GLN A 230 10.86 -3.19 21.02
C GLN A 230 10.24 -4.44 21.65
N LYS A 231 9.69 -5.38 20.86
CA LYS A 231 9.20 -6.67 21.36
C LYS A 231 10.29 -7.51 22.06
N PHE A 232 11.56 -7.16 21.88
CA PHE A 232 12.68 -7.75 22.61
C PHE A 232 12.85 -7.27 24.06
N ASP A 233 12.08 -6.27 24.52
CA ASP A 233 12.38 -5.60 25.80
C ASP A 233 11.16 -5.49 26.76
N LYS A 234 10.47 -6.61 27.00
CA LYS A 234 9.36 -6.70 27.97
C LYS A 234 9.73 -6.28 29.40
N SER A 235 11.03 -6.27 29.73
CA SER A 235 11.57 -5.81 31.01
C SER A 235 11.39 -4.30 31.21
N ASN A 236 11.56 -3.52 30.13
CA ASN A 236 11.63 -2.07 30.20
C ASN A 236 10.26 -1.41 30.43
N TYR A 237 9.18 -1.98 29.88
CA TYR A 237 7.82 -1.46 30.06
C TYR A 237 7.35 -1.52 31.52
N LYS A 238 7.59 -2.66 32.20
CA LYS A 238 7.26 -2.81 33.63
C LYS A 238 8.03 -1.80 34.49
N ASN A 239 9.30 -1.59 34.19
CA ASN A 239 10.13 -0.61 34.90
C ASN A 239 9.67 0.84 34.66
N ALA A 240 9.31 1.20 33.43
CA ALA A 240 8.78 2.53 33.10
C ALA A 240 7.45 2.83 33.82
N MET A 241 6.54 1.85 33.84
CA MET A 241 5.26 1.97 34.55
C MET A 241 5.45 2.07 36.07
N ASN A 242 6.36 1.28 36.64
CA ASN A 242 6.70 1.36 38.06
C ASN A 242 7.29 2.71 38.44
N LYS A 243 8.14 3.28 37.58
CA LYS A 243 8.74 4.62 37.79
C LYS A 243 7.68 5.72 37.76
N ARG A 244 6.74 5.67 36.81
CA ARG A 244 5.62 6.62 36.71
C ARG A 244 4.65 6.52 37.89
N MET A 245 4.31 5.30 38.31
CA MET A 245 3.46 5.07 39.50
C MET A 245 4.13 5.60 40.77
N LYS A 246 5.45 5.41 40.92
CA LYS A 246 6.20 5.92 42.08
C LYS A 246 6.21 7.45 42.10
N LEU A 247 6.43 8.10 40.96
CA LEU A 247 6.37 9.55 40.83
C LEU A 247 4.97 10.10 41.18
N LEU A 248 3.90 9.44 40.71
CA LEU A 248 2.54 9.84 41.00
C LEU A 248 2.22 9.72 42.50
N LYS A 249 2.64 8.62 43.14
CA LYS A 249 2.50 8.44 44.59
C LYS A 249 3.27 9.49 45.40
N THR A 250 4.46 9.88 44.95
CA THR A 250 5.23 10.95 45.60
C THR A 250 4.51 12.29 45.48
N LYS A 251 4.05 12.66 44.28
CA LYS A 251 3.31 13.92 44.07
C LYS A 251 1.99 13.98 44.84
N LEU A 252 1.28 12.86 44.95
CA LEU A 252 0.06 12.79 45.76
C LEU A 252 0.35 12.95 47.26
N ARG A 253 1.49 12.43 47.74
CA ARG A 253 1.91 12.61 49.14
C ARG A 253 2.29 14.07 49.43
N GLU A 254 3.00 14.71 48.50
CA GLU A 254 3.33 16.16 48.59
C GLU A 254 2.11 17.07 48.55
N LEU A 255 0.97 16.62 48.00
CA LEU A 255 -0.27 17.40 47.98
C LEU A 255 -1.11 17.26 49.26
N VAL A 256 -0.81 16.28 50.10
CA VAL A 256 -1.58 15.96 51.33
C VAL A 256 -0.79 16.32 52.60
N THR A 257 0.44 16.81 52.45
CA THR A 257 1.31 17.28 53.55
C THR A 257 1.52 18.78 53.43
#